data_AF-A0A7Z6RC96-F1
#
_entry.id   AF-A0A7Z6RC96-F1
#
_cell.length_a   1.000
_cell.length_b   1.000
_cell.length_c   1.000
_cell.angle_alpha   90.00
_cell.angle_beta   90.00
_cell.angle_gamma   90.00
#
_symmetry.space_group_name_H-M   'P 1'
#
loop_
_entity.id
_entity.type
_entity.pdbx_description
1 polymer ?
#
loop_
_entity_poly.entity_id
_entity_poly.type
_entity_poly.pdbx_seq_one_letter_code
_entity_poly.pdbx_strand_id
1 'polypeptide(L)' 'KSNDSDKPEKVVDYSSLSKKERQAEIKALQKQMQEAAELLDFELAAQIRDVILKLKAID' A
#
# COMPACT_ATOMS: atom_id res chain seq x y z
N LYS A 1 6.13 -13.92 27.88
CA LYS A 1 5.22 -12.75 27.81
C LYS A 1 5.05 -12.42 26.35
N SER A 2 3.86 -12.73 25.84
CA SER A 2 3.39 -12.39 24.51
C SER A 2 3.41 -10.87 24.36
N ASN A 3 4.13 -10.37 23.37
CA ASN A 3 3.90 -9.03 22.85
C ASN A 3 3.67 -9.21 21.35
N ASP A 4 2.53 -9.85 21.08
CA ASP A 4 1.87 -9.86 19.80
C ASP A 4 1.68 -8.39 19.43
N SER A 5 2.56 -7.90 18.56
CA SER A 5 2.43 -6.57 18.00
C SER A 5 1.36 -6.68 16.94
N ASP A 6 0.12 -6.71 17.42
CA ASP A 6 -1.11 -6.44 16.69
C ASP A 6 -1.00 -4.98 16.21
N LYS A 7 -0.16 -4.80 15.18
CA LYS A 7 -0.17 -3.62 14.35
C LYS A 7 -1.52 -3.79 13.66
N PRO A 8 -2.54 -2.97 13.95
CA PRO A 8 -3.72 -3.00 13.12
C PRO A 8 -3.18 -2.69 11.73
N GLU A 9 -3.11 -3.71 10.88
CA GLU A 9 -3.07 -3.52 9.45
C GLU A 9 -4.29 -2.66 9.21
N LYS A 10 -4.06 -1.35 9.17
CA LYS A 10 -5.10 -0.36 8.99
C LYS A 10 -5.58 -0.72 7.59
N VAL A 11 -6.65 -1.51 7.52
CA VAL A 11 -7.27 -1.88 6.27
C VAL A 11 -7.83 -0.57 5.76
N VAL A 12 -6.99 0.14 5.01
CA VAL A 12 -7.37 1.42 4.43
C VAL A 12 -8.49 1.07 3.46
N ASP A 13 -9.70 1.50 3.79
CA ASP A 13 -10.86 1.22 2.95
C ASP A 13 -10.82 2.16 1.74
N TYR A 14 -10.15 1.67 0.70
CA TYR A 14 -9.98 2.39 -0.55
C TYR A 14 -11.25 2.42 -1.42
N SER A 15 -12.33 1.74 -1.02
CA SER A 15 -13.59 1.75 -1.78
C SER A 15 -14.25 3.13 -1.79
N SER A 16 -14.01 3.93 -0.75
CA SER A 16 -14.57 5.26 -0.55
C SER A 16 -13.88 6.39 -1.33
N LEU A 17 -12.69 6.14 -1.90
CA LEU A 17 -11.92 7.15 -2.62
C LEU A 17 -12.53 7.49 -3.98
N SER A 18 -12.60 8.78 -4.31
CA SER A 18 -12.88 9.21 -5.67
C SER A 18 -11.78 8.75 -6.64
N LYS A 19 -12.08 8.72 -7.94
CA LYS A 19 -11.09 8.36 -8.97
C LYS A 19 -9.81 9.20 -8.91
N LYS A 20 -9.92 10.49 -8.59
CA LYS A 20 -8.77 11.40 -8.44
C LYS A 20 -7.94 11.07 -7.20
N GLU A 21 -8.59 10.84 -6.07
CA GLU A 21 -7.91 10.46 -4.82
C GLU A 21 -7.22 9.11 -4.97
N ARG A 22 -7.88 8.15 -5.64
CA ARG A 22 -7.31 6.83 -5.96
C ARG A 22 -6.04 6.94 -6.81
N GLN A 23 -6.05 7.80 -7.84
CA GLN A 23 -4.86 8.03 -8.67
C GLN A 23 -3.73 8.71 -7.88
N ALA A 24 -4.06 9.66 -7.00
CA ALA A 24 -3.07 10.29 -6.12
C ALA A 24 -2.44 9.28 -5.16
N GLU A 25 -3.26 8.41 -4.56
CA GLU A 25 -2.84 7.34 -3.66
C GLU A 25 -1.95 6.31 -4.37
N ILE A 26 -2.34 5.85 -5.56
CA ILE A 26 -1.51 4.95 -6.38
C ILE A 26 -0.14 5.59 -6.65
N LYS A 27 -0.09 6.88 -6.96
CA LYS A 27 1.17 7.59 -7.23
C LYS A 27 2.03 7.70 -5.96
N ALA A 28 1.42 7.90 -4.79
CA ALA A 28 2.13 7.92 -3.52
C ALA A 28 2.72 6.54 -3.19
N LEU A 29 1.92 5.48 -3.32
CA LEU A 29 2.35 4.09 -3.12
C LEU A 29 3.46 3.68 -4.09
N GLN A 30 3.40 4.11 -5.35
CA GLN A 30 4.47 3.83 -6.32
C GLN A 30 5.82 4.41 -5.90
N LYS A 31 5.83 5.60 -5.29
CA LYS A 31 7.06 6.19 -4.74
C LYS A 31 7.57 5.39 -3.54
N GLN A 32 6.69 5.03 -2.61
CA GLN A 32 7.06 4.22 -1.44
C GLN A 32 7.58 2.83 -1.84
N MET A 33 7.00 2.22 -2.88
CA MET A 33 7.49 0.95 -3.44
C MET A 33 8.90 1.11 -4.01
N GLN A 34 9.17 2.22 -4.70
CA GLN A 34 10.50 2.50 -5.24
C GLN A 34 11.51 2.73 -4.11
N GLU A 35 11.18 3.53 -3.11
CA GLU A 35 12.03 3.77 -1.93
C GLU A 35 12.33 2.45 -1.19
N ALA A 36 11.32 1.58 -1.01
CA ALA A 36 11.51 0.25 -0.44
C ALA A 36 12.45 -0.62 -1.29
N ALA A 37 12.30 -0.60 -2.61
CA ALA A 37 13.19 -1.32 -3.52
C ALA A 37 14.63 -0.78 -3.50
N GLU A 38 14.82 0.53 -3.39
CA GLU A 38 16.13 1.18 -3.25
C GLU A 38 16.82 0.79 -1.93
N LEU A 39 16.04 0.57 -0.88
CA LEU A 39 16.50 0.05 0.42
C LEU A 39 16.64 -1.47 0.47
N LEU A 40 16.42 -2.17 -0.66
CA LEU A 40 16.42 -3.63 -0.77
C LEU A 40 15.35 -4.34 0.10
N ASP A 41 14.32 -3.61 0.52
CA ASP A 41 13.16 -4.14 1.22
C ASP A 41 12.11 -4.65 0.22
N PHE A 42 12.38 -5.83 -0.34
CA PHE A 42 11.51 -6.45 -1.34
C PHE A 42 10.19 -6.97 -0.76
N GLU A 43 10.15 -7.27 0.54
CA GLU A 43 8.93 -7.68 1.21
C GLU A 43 7.93 -6.52 1.25
N LEU A 44 8.38 -5.35 1.69
CA LEU A 44 7.56 -4.14 1.67
C LEU A 44 7.19 -3.73 0.24
N ALA A 45 8.12 -3.78 -0.70
CA ALA A 45 7.81 -3.48 -2.11
C ALA A 45 6.75 -4.42 -2.68
N ALA A 46 6.79 -5.72 -2.34
CA ALA A 46 5.78 -6.69 -2.76
C ALA A 46 4.40 -6.41 -2.13
N GLN A 47 4.35 -6.06 -0.84
CA GLN A 47 3.11 -5.65 -0.18
C GLN A 47 2.50 -4.42 -0.84
N ILE A 48 3.31 -3.38 -1.10
CA ILE A 48 2.84 -2.14 -1.73
C ILE A 48 2.34 -2.41 -3.15
N ARG A 49 3.02 -3.26 -3.93
CA ARG A 49 2.56 -3.70 -5.25
C ARG A 49 1.17 -4.31 -5.19
N ASP A 50 0.91 -5.19 -4.22
CA ASP A 50 -0.38 -5.86 -4.09
C ASP A 50 -1.49 -4.85 -3.73
N VAL A 51 -1.19 -3.84 -2.91
CA VAL A 51 -2.12 -2.73 -2.63
C VAL A 51 -2.41 -1.90 -3.89
N ILE A 52 -1.38 -1.55 -4.67
CA ILE A 52 -1.56 -0.82 -5.95
C ILE A 52 -2.45 -1.60 -6.92
N LEU A 53 -2.29 -2.91 -7.01
CA LEU A 53 -3.11 -3.77 -7.88
C LEU A 53 -4.57 -3.79 -7.42
N LYS A 54 -4.81 -3.93 -6.10
CA LYS A 54 -6.16 -3.83 -5.52
C LYS A 54 -6.80 -2.47 -5.84
N LEU A 55 -6.05 -1.38 -5.69
CA LEU A 55 -6.52 -0.03 -6.01
C LEU A 55 -6.90 0.13 -7.48
N LYS A 56 -6.08 -0.38 -8.40
CA LYS A 56 -6.37 -0.33 -9.85
C LYS A 56 -7.57 -1.18 -10.25
N ALA A 57 -7.92 -2.20 -9.47
CA ALA A 57 -9.05 -3.08 -9.75
C ALA A 57 -10.41 -2.56 -9.25
N ILE A 58 -10.44 -1.42 -8.53
CA ILE A 58 -11.69 -0.78 -8.06
C ILE A 58 -12.31 0.12 -9.16
N ASP A 59 -11.61 0.35 -10.28
CA ASP A 59 -12.15 1.05 -11.48
C ASP A 59 -13.03 0.13 -12.35
#